data_AF-W7B7K3-F1
#
_entry.id   AF-W7B7K3-F1
#
_cell.length_a   1.000
_cell.length_b   1.000
_cell.length_c   1.000
_cell.angle_alpha   90.00
_cell.angle_beta   90.00
_cell.angle_gamma   90.00
#
_symmetry.space_group_name_H-M   'P 1'
#
loop_
_entity.id
_entity.type
_entity.pdbx_description
1 polymer ?
#
loop_
_entity_poly.entity_id
_entity_poly.type
_entity_poly.pdbx_seq_one_letter_code
_entity_poly.pdbx_strand_id
1 'polypeptide(L)'
;MILNAEAEKGGKVLVLSKLTKNDSIYWKDRFLSVERTADNKFLTENFVELCTDYIKQKEESLLEKSEFVKAANEYLQEEANIQMDSFTEKALQDPIKQAEFKTVVENFEQENNLHFPAEFEVDEERAEKLNKKVRKTLKLGKNITLTIKDLENLDEADFVQGYDNDRGRNYMIIYYDE
;
A
#
# COMPACT_ATOMS: atom_id res chain seq x y z
N MET A 1 15.19 0.67 27.63
CA MET A 1 14.48 0.53 28.92
C MET A 1 13.35 -0.46 28.69
N ILE A 2 13.23 -1.48 29.54
CA ILE A 2 12.14 -2.47 29.44
C ILE A 2 11.05 -1.99 30.39
N LEU A 3 9.90 -1.60 29.84
CA LEU A 3 8.74 -1.18 30.62
C LEU A 3 7.87 -2.40 30.88
N ASN A 4 7.61 -2.67 32.16
CA ASN A 4 6.63 -3.66 32.58
C ASN A 4 5.22 -3.02 32.55
N ALA A 5 4.79 -2.59 31.36
CA ALA A 5 3.55 -1.84 31.17
C ALA A 5 2.34 -2.75 30.89
N GLU A 6 2.55 -3.97 30.37
CA GLU A 6 1.51 -4.96 30.10
C GLU A 6 2.02 -6.37 30.46
N ALA A 7 1.97 -6.71 31.74
CA ALA A 7 2.49 -7.99 32.24
C ALA A 7 1.84 -9.23 31.59
N GLU A 8 0.61 -9.10 31.07
CA GLU A 8 -0.11 -10.20 30.40
C GLU A 8 0.18 -10.33 28.90
N LYS A 9 0.63 -9.28 28.20
CA LYS A 9 0.93 -9.29 26.74
C LYS A 9 2.43 -9.28 26.42
N GLY A 10 3.29 -9.29 27.45
CA GLY A 10 4.74 -9.22 27.32
C GLY A 10 5.29 -7.81 27.54
N GLY A 11 6.56 -7.72 27.96
CA GLY A 11 7.21 -6.45 28.27
C GLY A 11 7.45 -5.60 27.03
N LYS A 12 7.04 -4.32 27.05
CA LYS A 12 7.34 -3.37 25.98
C LYS A 12 8.77 -2.84 26.14
N VAL A 13 9.57 -2.92 25.08
CA VAL A 13 10.95 -2.41 25.09
C VAL A 13 11.03 -1.07 24.37
N LEU A 14 11.32 -0.01 25.12
CA LEU A 14 11.68 1.29 24.55
C LEU A 14 13.17 1.31 24.23
N VAL A 15 13.48 1.31 22.94
CA VAL A 15 14.84 1.47 22.42
C VAL A 15 15.09 2.96 22.16
N LEU A 16 15.84 3.61 23.05
CA LEU A 16 16.37 4.96 22.82
C LEU A 16 17.54 4.85 21.85
N SER A 17 17.28 5.04 20.56
CA SER A 17 18.32 4.96 19.54
C SER A 17 19.01 6.32 19.33
N LYS A 18 20.28 6.39 19.75
CA LYS A 18 21.31 7.31 19.23
C LYS A 18 22.36 6.53 18.42
N LEU A 19 21.98 5.37 17.89
CA LEU A 19 22.87 4.42 17.24
C LEU A 19 22.74 4.51 15.72
N THR A 20 23.85 4.30 15.01
CA THR A 20 23.85 4.21 13.55
C THR A 20 23.01 3.01 13.08
N LYS A 21 22.53 3.04 11.82
CA LYS A 21 21.59 2.05 11.26
C LYS A 21 21.99 0.58 11.52
N ASN A 22 23.28 0.25 11.47
CA ASN A 22 23.75 -1.14 11.64
C ASN A 22 23.66 -1.64 13.08
N ASP A 23 24.01 -0.82 14.07
CA ASP A 23 23.97 -1.25 15.47
C ASP A 23 22.52 -1.47 15.95
N SER A 24 21.59 -0.66 15.43
CA SER A 24 20.16 -0.78 15.75
C SER A 24 19.56 -2.13 15.33
N ILE A 25 20.05 -2.74 14.24
CA ILE A 25 19.58 -4.04 13.74
C ILE A 25 20.11 -5.19 14.61
N TYR A 26 21.41 -5.16 14.96
CA TYR A 26 22.02 -6.20 15.80
C TYR A 26 21.35 -6.29 17.18
N TRP A 27 21.17 -5.15 17.85
CA TRP A 27 20.56 -5.14 19.18
C TRP A 27 19.08 -5.53 19.15
N LYS A 28 18.33 -5.08 18.14
CA LYS A 28 16.90 -5.36 18.04
C LYS A 28 16.61 -6.81 17.64
N ASP A 29 17.28 -7.31 16.60
CA ASP A 29 16.91 -8.58 15.97
C ASP A 29 17.75 -9.77 16.48
N ARG A 30 19.02 -9.56 16.87
CA ARG A 30 19.90 -10.67 17.28
C ARG A 30 20.11 -10.79 18.79
N PHE A 31 20.13 -9.68 19.52
CA PHE A 31 20.40 -9.71 20.96
C PHE A 31 19.12 -9.73 21.80
N LEU A 32 18.18 -8.82 21.51
CA LEU A 32 16.95 -8.70 22.29
C LEU A 32 15.78 -9.53 21.73
N SER A 33 15.89 -10.02 20.49
CA SER A 33 14.83 -10.72 19.76
C SER A 33 13.46 -10.05 19.91
N VAL A 34 13.42 -8.72 19.77
CA VAL A 34 12.19 -7.95 20.00
C VAL A 34 11.36 -7.94 18.73
N GLU A 35 10.23 -8.61 18.75
CA GLU A 35 9.22 -8.42 17.71
C GLU A 35 8.55 -7.05 17.87
N ARG A 36 8.26 -6.40 16.74
CA ARG A 36 7.43 -5.20 16.77
C ARG A 36 6.05 -5.63 17.26
N THR A 37 5.55 -4.94 18.28
CA THR A 37 4.14 -5.11 18.66
C THR A 37 3.29 -4.80 17.42
N ALA A 38 2.40 -5.73 17.05
CA ALA A 38 1.41 -5.53 16.00
C ALA A 38 0.39 -4.49 16.50
N ASP A 39 0.83 -3.24 16.56
CA ASP A 39 0.02 -2.09 16.87
C ASP A 39 -0.79 -1.71 15.64
N ASN A 40 -1.95 -1.07 15.83
CA ASN A 40 -2.86 -0.64 14.76
C ASN A 40 -2.11 0.23 13.73
N LYS A 41 -1.14 1.01 14.19
CA LYS A 41 -0.24 1.81 13.33
C LYS A 41 0.64 0.96 12.41
N PHE A 42 1.20 -0.13 12.93
CA PHE A 42 2.03 -1.04 12.15
C PHE A 42 1.17 -1.79 11.14
N LEU A 43 -0.01 -2.27 11.55
CA LEU A 43 -0.94 -2.96 10.65
C LEU A 43 -1.41 -2.03 9.51
N THR A 44 -1.83 -0.80 9.83
CA THR A 44 -2.23 0.19 8.82
C THR A 44 -1.09 0.54 7.87
N GLU A 45 0.14 0.71 8.37
CA GLU A 45 1.30 1.00 7.51
C GLU A 45 1.62 -0.14 6.54
N ASN A 46 1.57 -1.39 7.00
CA ASN A 46 1.78 -2.57 6.15
C ASN A 46 0.63 -2.77 5.17
N PHE A 47 -0.61 -2.48 5.57
CA PHE A 47 -1.77 -2.55 4.69
C PHE A 47 -1.67 -1.54 3.54
N VAL A 48 -1.22 -0.32 3.85
CA VAL A 48 -0.92 0.70 2.83
C VAL A 48 0.19 0.25 1.88
N GLU A 49 1.21 -0.44 2.38
CA GLU A 49 2.29 -1.00 1.56
C GLU A 49 1.80 -2.15 0.68
N LEU A 50 0.98 -3.04 1.21
CA LEU A 50 0.31 -4.11 0.47
C LEU A 50 -0.49 -3.53 -0.71
N CYS A 51 -1.34 -2.52 -0.47
CA CYS A 51 -2.12 -1.87 -1.52
C CYS A 51 -1.20 -1.23 -2.59
N THR A 52 -0.11 -0.60 -2.14
CA THR A 52 0.88 0.00 -3.05
C THR A 52 1.59 -1.07 -3.89
N ASP A 53 1.89 -2.23 -3.31
CA ASP A 53 2.55 -3.33 -4.00
C ASP A 53 1.62 -3.98 -5.04
N TYR A 54 0.35 -4.20 -4.67
CA TYR A 54 -0.69 -4.67 -5.58
C TYR A 54 -0.78 -3.82 -6.86
N ILE A 55 -0.83 -2.48 -6.71
CA ILE A 55 -0.88 -1.53 -7.84
C ILE A 55 0.39 -1.59 -8.70
N LYS A 56 1.56 -1.89 -8.10
CA LYS A 56 2.83 -1.98 -8.82
C LYS A 56 2.98 -3.28 -9.59
N GLN A 57 2.53 -4.40 -9.01
CA GLN A 57 2.63 -5.71 -9.64
C GLN A 57 1.68 -5.86 -10.83
N LYS A 58 0.52 -5.19 -10.81
CA LYS A 58 -0.45 -5.29 -11.90
C LYS A 58 -0.06 -4.48 -13.13
N GLU A 59 -0.17 -5.11 -14.29
CA GLU A 59 -0.14 -4.47 -15.62
C GLU A 59 -1.54 -3.97 -16.05
N GLU A 60 -2.38 -3.55 -15.11
CA GLU A 60 -3.69 -2.96 -15.38
C GLU A 60 -3.58 -1.54 -15.96
N SER A 61 -4.67 -1.06 -16.57
CA SER A 61 -4.71 0.28 -17.13
C SER A 61 -4.53 1.34 -16.05
N LEU A 62 -4.11 2.54 -16.47
CA LEU A 62 -3.96 3.68 -15.55
C LEU A 62 -5.28 4.02 -14.84
N LEU A 63 -6.41 3.76 -15.51
CA LEU A 63 -7.73 4.01 -15.00
C LEU A 63 -8.11 3.02 -13.89
N GLU A 64 -7.91 1.73 -14.11
CA GLU A 64 -8.20 0.70 -13.10
C GLU A 64 -7.35 0.92 -11.84
N LYS A 65 -6.10 1.36 -12.02
CA LYS A 65 -5.24 1.77 -10.88
C LYS A 65 -5.77 3.01 -10.17
N SER A 66 -6.38 3.94 -10.89
CA SER A 66 -7.02 5.14 -10.35
C SER A 66 -8.23 4.76 -9.50
N GLU A 67 -9.11 3.94 -10.07
CA GLU A 67 -10.32 3.46 -9.43
C GLU A 67 -10.02 2.66 -8.15
N PHE A 68 -9.04 1.76 -8.20
CA PHE A 68 -8.63 1.01 -7.01
C PHE A 68 -8.12 1.92 -5.89
N VAL A 69 -7.30 2.92 -6.23
CA VAL A 69 -6.75 3.85 -5.23
C VAL A 69 -7.83 4.72 -4.62
N LYS A 70 -8.75 5.22 -5.45
CA LYS A 70 -9.91 5.98 -5.00
C LYS A 70 -10.77 5.15 -4.06
N ALA A 71 -11.15 3.94 -4.46
CA ALA A 71 -11.95 3.05 -3.62
C ALA A 71 -11.22 2.66 -2.32
N ALA A 72 -9.90 2.47 -2.37
CA ALA A 72 -9.09 2.18 -1.19
C ALA A 72 -9.02 3.38 -0.23
N ASN A 73 -8.88 4.61 -0.74
CA ASN A 73 -8.90 5.82 0.09
C ASN A 73 -10.29 6.04 0.71
N GLU A 74 -11.35 5.92 -0.09
CA GLU A 74 -12.73 6.03 0.37
C GLU A 74 -12.99 5.04 1.50
N TYR A 75 -12.57 3.77 1.34
CA TYR A 75 -12.67 2.76 2.39
C TYR A 75 -11.92 3.17 3.67
N LEU A 76 -10.66 3.61 3.54
CA LEU A 76 -9.84 4.01 4.68
C LEU A 76 -10.32 5.27 5.39
N GLN A 77 -11.15 6.10 4.72
CA GLN A 77 -11.76 7.30 5.30
C GLN A 77 -13.14 7.04 5.91
N GLU A 78 -13.91 6.13 5.32
CA GLU A 78 -15.25 5.79 5.81
C GLU A 78 -15.24 4.81 6.98
N GLU A 79 -14.34 3.82 6.94
CA GLU A 79 -14.32 2.72 7.91
C GLU A 79 -13.27 2.97 9.00
N ALA A 80 -13.69 2.92 10.26
CA ALA A 80 -12.77 3.04 11.41
C ALA A 80 -11.91 1.77 11.60
N ASN A 81 -12.36 0.64 11.07
CA ASN A 81 -11.65 -0.64 11.13
C ASN A 81 -11.48 -1.21 9.73
N ILE A 82 -10.28 -1.69 9.41
CA ILE A 82 -10.03 -2.46 8.19
C ILE A 82 -10.41 -3.91 8.43
N GLN A 83 -11.30 -4.41 7.58
CA GLN A 83 -11.63 -5.82 7.42
C GLN A 83 -11.28 -6.26 6.01
N MET A 84 -10.41 -7.27 5.87
CA MET A 84 -9.86 -7.65 4.57
C MET A 84 -10.92 -8.06 3.54
N ASP A 85 -11.93 -8.83 3.96
CA ASP A 85 -13.02 -9.26 3.07
C ASP A 85 -13.89 -8.06 2.65
N SER A 86 -14.26 -7.18 3.58
CA SER A 86 -15.06 -5.96 3.30
C SER A 86 -14.31 -4.99 2.38
N PHE A 87 -13.01 -4.80 2.62
CA PHE A 87 -12.14 -4.02 1.75
C PHE A 87 -12.10 -4.61 0.34
N THR A 88 -11.91 -5.92 0.23
CA THR A 88 -11.81 -6.62 -1.04
C THR A 88 -13.12 -6.51 -1.83
N GLU A 89 -14.29 -6.60 -1.16
CA GLU A 89 -15.59 -6.41 -1.80
C GLU A 89 -15.85 -4.97 -2.26
N LYS A 90 -15.46 -3.95 -1.46
CA LYS A 90 -15.64 -2.54 -1.81
C LYS A 90 -14.64 -2.06 -2.87
N ALA A 91 -13.37 -2.42 -2.75
CA ALA A 91 -12.30 -1.95 -3.62
C ALA A 91 -12.18 -2.73 -4.93
N LEU A 92 -12.59 -4.01 -4.95
CA LEU A 92 -12.48 -4.89 -6.10
C LEU A 92 -13.84 -5.57 -6.39
N GLN A 93 -14.53 -5.10 -7.42
CA GLN A 93 -15.84 -5.63 -7.81
C GLN A 93 -15.75 -7.01 -8.51
N ASP A 94 -14.62 -7.30 -9.16
CA ASP A 94 -14.40 -8.54 -9.90
C ASP A 94 -13.93 -9.68 -8.98
N PRO A 95 -14.63 -10.83 -8.92
CA PRO A 95 -14.25 -11.96 -8.06
C PRO A 95 -12.87 -12.55 -8.41
N ILE A 96 -12.43 -12.39 -9.66
CA ILE A 96 -11.08 -12.79 -10.09
C ILE A 96 -10.05 -11.89 -9.41
N LYS A 97 -10.26 -10.56 -9.44
CA LYS A 97 -9.36 -9.59 -8.80
C LYS A 97 -9.32 -9.77 -7.29
N GLN A 98 -10.44 -10.15 -6.68
CA GLN A 98 -10.52 -10.49 -5.26
C GLN A 98 -9.65 -11.70 -4.90
N ALA A 99 -9.71 -12.78 -5.71
CA ALA A 99 -8.88 -13.96 -5.50
C ALA A 99 -7.39 -13.64 -5.68
N GLU A 100 -7.03 -12.84 -6.69
CA GLU A 100 -5.66 -12.36 -6.89
C GLU A 100 -5.17 -11.54 -5.70
N PHE A 101 -6.00 -10.63 -5.18
CA PHE A 101 -5.65 -9.81 -4.03
C PHE A 101 -5.38 -10.67 -2.79
N LYS A 102 -6.16 -11.72 -2.54
CA LYS A 102 -5.89 -12.68 -1.47
C LYS A 102 -4.53 -13.37 -1.62
N THR A 103 -4.15 -13.77 -2.84
CA THR A 103 -2.81 -14.32 -3.08
C THR A 103 -1.70 -13.29 -2.83
N VAL A 104 -1.92 -12.02 -3.19
CA VAL A 104 -0.95 -10.95 -2.91
C VAL A 104 -0.83 -10.69 -1.41
N VAL A 105 -1.93 -10.74 -0.66
CA VAL A 105 -1.92 -10.68 0.81
C VAL A 105 -1.08 -11.82 1.39
N GLU A 106 -1.35 -13.07 1.01
CA GLU A 106 -0.60 -14.24 1.51
C GLU A 106 0.90 -14.14 1.22
N ASN A 107 1.27 -13.72 0.01
CA ASN A 107 2.68 -13.50 -0.35
C ASN A 107 3.30 -12.40 0.50
N PHE A 108 2.59 -11.28 0.68
CA PHE A 108 3.07 -10.15 1.46
C PHE A 108 3.26 -10.52 2.94
N GLU A 109 2.34 -11.30 3.51
CA GLU A 109 2.44 -11.85 4.87
C GLU A 109 3.69 -12.74 5.02
N GLN A 110 3.94 -13.62 4.05
CA GLN A 110 5.11 -14.49 4.04
C GLN A 110 6.42 -13.71 3.88
N GLU A 111 6.49 -12.78 2.93
CA GLU A 111 7.70 -12.01 2.62
C GLU A 111 8.11 -11.08 3.77
N ASN A 112 7.13 -10.50 4.46
CA ASN A 112 7.38 -9.57 5.55
C ASN A 112 7.30 -10.22 6.94
N ASN A 113 7.06 -11.54 6.99
CA ASN A 113 6.88 -12.32 8.21
C ASN A 113 5.89 -11.63 9.19
N LEU A 114 4.72 -11.27 8.65
CA LEU A 114 3.64 -10.60 9.37
C LEU A 114 2.32 -11.31 9.09
N HIS A 115 1.34 -11.11 9.96
CA HIS A 115 -0.01 -11.62 9.77
C HIS A 115 -1.01 -10.52 10.09
N PHE A 116 -1.94 -10.26 9.18
CA PHE A 116 -3.04 -9.33 9.38
C PHE A 116 -4.14 -10.03 10.18
N PRO A 117 -4.62 -9.43 11.28
CA PRO A 117 -5.81 -9.94 11.94
C PRO A 117 -7.04 -9.73 11.03
N ALA A 118 -8.12 -10.47 11.30
CA ALA A 118 -9.37 -10.36 10.54
C ALA A 118 -9.95 -8.93 10.55
N GLU A 119 -9.72 -8.19 11.63
CA GLU A 119 -10.12 -6.81 11.81
C GLU A 119 -9.07 -6.05 12.63
N PHE A 120 -8.75 -4.82 12.23
CA PHE A 120 -7.90 -3.90 13.00
C PHE A 120 -8.30 -2.44 12.76
N GLU A 121 -8.02 -1.59 13.74
CA GLU A 121 -8.35 -0.15 13.68
C GLU A 121 -7.43 0.59 12.71
N VAL A 122 -8.01 1.55 11.98
CA VAL A 122 -7.29 2.42 11.05
C VAL A 122 -6.56 3.53 11.80
N ASP A 123 -5.27 3.67 11.55
CA ASP A 123 -4.54 4.89 11.93
C ASP A 123 -4.64 5.93 10.81
N GLU A 124 -5.45 6.98 11.01
CA GLU A 124 -5.71 8.03 10.01
C GLU A 124 -4.42 8.66 9.44
N GLU A 125 -3.43 8.94 10.31
CA GLU A 125 -2.14 9.53 9.89
C GLU A 125 -1.38 8.62 8.91
N ARG A 126 -1.54 7.29 9.04
CA ARG A 126 -0.94 6.30 8.14
C ARG A 126 -1.81 6.05 6.92
N ALA A 127 -3.12 6.05 7.04
CA ALA A 127 -4.04 5.96 5.90
C ALA A 127 -3.76 7.07 4.88
N GLU A 128 -3.55 8.32 5.32
CA GLU A 128 -3.17 9.43 4.44
C GLU A 128 -1.84 9.22 3.68
N LYS A 129 -0.99 8.29 4.14
CA LYS A 129 0.27 7.97 3.45
C LYS A 129 0.05 7.11 2.22
N LEU A 130 -1.08 6.43 2.07
CA LEU A 130 -1.43 5.70 0.84
C LEU A 130 -1.39 6.65 -0.34
N ASN A 131 -2.13 7.76 -0.24
CA ASN A 131 -2.17 8.80 -1.25
C ASN A 131 -0.80 9.41 -1.58
N LYS A 132 0.12 9.46 -0.60
CA LYS A 132 1.49 9.96 -0.80
C LYS A 132 2.43 8.92 -1.41
N LYS A 133 2.33 7.65 -1.01
CA LYS A 133 3.19 6.54 -1.47
C LYS A 133 2.80 6.05 -2.86
N VAL A 134 1.53 6.15 -3.22
CA VAL A 134 1.00 5.79 -4.53
C VAL A 134 1.34 6.85 -5.60
N ARG A 135 1.81 8.05 -5.22
CA ARG A 135 2.24 9.12 -6.15
C ARG A 135 3.23 8.56 -7.18
N LYS A 136 2.77 8.62 -8.43
CA LYS A 136 2.97 7.60 -9.44
C LYS A 136 4.31 7.69 -10.12
N THR A 137 4.84 6.55 -10.52
CA THR A 137 5.69 6.48 -11.72
C THR A 137 5.10 5.45 -12.66
N LEU A 138 4.52 5.90 -13.75
CA LEU A 138 4.02 5.06 -14.83
C LEU A 138 5.15 4.88 -15.85
N LYS A 139 5.60 3.64 -16.09
CA LYS A 139 6.59 3.37 -17.15
C LYS A 139 5.85 3.11 -18.46
N LEU A 140 5.94 4.05 -19.39
CA LEU A 140 5.45 3.92 -20.76
C LEU A 140 6.56 3.30 -21.62
N GLY A 141 6.46 2.00 -21.87
CA GLY A 141 7.49 1.24 -22.59
C GLY A 141 8.82 1.18 -21.82
N LYS A 142 9.95 1.14 -22.56
CA LYS A 142 11.29 1.04 -21.94
C LYS A 142 11.88 2.39 -21.52
N ASN A 143 11.43 3.50 -22.11
CA ASN A 143 12.20 4.76 -22.08
C ASN A 143 11.45 5.95 -21.49
N ILE A 144 10.13 5.86 -21.27
CA ILE A 144 9.33 6.99 -20.81
C ILE A 144 8.78 6.66 -19.44
N THR A 145 8.97 7.56 -18.47
CA THR A 145 8.34 7.44 -17.14
C THR A 145 7.51 8.69 -16.89
N LEU A 146 6.23 8.51 -16.62
CA LEU A 146 5.28 9.58 -16.35
C LEU A 146 4.95 9.60 -14.86
N THR A 147 5.28 10.70 -14.19
CA THR A 147 4.99 10.87 -12.77
C THR A 147 3.75 11.71 -12.61
N ILE A 148 2.68 11.08 -12.16
CA ILE A 148 1.42 11.78 -11.87
C ILE A 148 1.35 12.00 -10.38
N LYS A 149 1.22 13.28 -10.00
CA LYS A 149 1.22 13.72 -8.60
C LYS A 149 -0.03 13.31 -7.85
N ASP A 150 -1.15 13.15 -8.55
CA ASP A 150 -2.45 12.79 -7.98
C ASP A 150 -3.05 11.60 -8.75
N LEU A 151 -3.18 10.44 -8.08
CA LEU A 151 -3.86 9.27 -8.70
C LEU A 151 -5.35 9.33 -8.53
N GLU A 152 -5.80 9.77 -7.38
CA GLU A 152 -7.20 9.75 -6.98
C GLU A 152 -8.09 10.61 -7.88
N ASN A 153 -7.56 11.74 -8.35
CA ASN A 153 -8.28 12.68 -9.22
C ASN A 153 -7.97 12.51 -10.71
N LEU A 154 -7.44 11.34 -11.13
CA LEU A 154 -7.19 11.09 -12.55
C LEU A 154 -8.42 10.43 -13.18
N ASP A 155 -9.08 11.15 -14.10
CA ASP A 155 -10.27 10.69 -14.81
C ASP A 155 -9.96 10.27 -16.26
N GLU A 156 -10.86 9.47 -16.89
CA GLU A 156 -10.78 9.10 -18.31
C GLU A 156 -10.70 10.31 -19.25
N ALA A 157 -11.23 11.46 -18.82
CA ALA A 157 -11.19 12.70 -19.59
C ALA A 157 -9.77 13.31 -19.69
N ASP A 158 -8.90 13.02 -18.72
CA ASP A 158 -7.57 13.61 -18.63
C ASP A 158 -6.56 12.94 -19.55
N PHE A 159 -6.87 11.75 -20.07
CA PHE A 159 -5.94 11.04 -20.95
C PHE A 159 -6.62 10.10 -21.94
N VAL A 160 -6.09 10.06 -23.16
CA VAL A 160 -6.53 9.12 -24.20
C VAL A 160 -5.38 8.21 -24.57
N GLN A 161 -5.59 6.90 -24.46
CA GLN A 161 -4.64 5.88 -24.91
C GLN A 161 -5.11 5.25 -26.22
N GLY A 162 -4.15 4.92 -27.09
CA GLY A 162 -4.45 4.24 -28.34
C GLY A 162 -3.22 3.59 -28.97
N TYR A 163 -3.47 2.79 -30.01
CA TYR A 163 -2.42 2.20 -30.82
C TYR A 163 -2.40 2.87 -32.20
N ASP A 164 -1.26 3.44 -32.56
CA ASP A 164 -1.03 3.98 -33.89
C ASP A 164 -0.58 2.82 -34.80
N ASN A 165 -1.49 2.35 -35.66
CA ASN A 165 -1.24 1.25 -36.61
C ASN A 165 -0.19 1.61 -37.67
N ASP A 166 -0.10 2.87 -38.09
CA ASP A 166 0.88 3.34 -39.07
C ASP A 166 2.30 3.40 -38.48
N ARG A 167 2.41 3.79 -37.21
CA ARG A 167 3.70 3.87 -36.50
C ARG A 167 4.06 2.59 -35.74
N GLY A 168 3.13 1.66 -35.60
CA GLY A 168 3.27 0.43 -34.84
C GLY A 168 3.58 0.65 -33.35
N ARG A 169 3.05 1.73 -32.75
CA ARG A 169 3.40 2.16 -31.38
C ARG A 169 2.16 2.60 -30.59
N ASN A 170 2.17 2.32 -29.29
CA ASN A 170 1.20 2.89 -28.35
C ASN A 170 1.44 4.41 -28.19
N TYR A 171 0.36 5.19 -28.12
CA TYR A 171 0.40 6.60 -27.76
C TYR A 171 -0.51 6.88 -26.56
N MET A 172 -0.18 7.94 -25.83
CA MET A 172 -1.00 8.48 -24.75
C MET A 172 -1.03 10.01 -24.91
N ILE A 173 -2.22 10.58 -25.05
CA ILE A 173 -2.48 12.01 -25.05
C ILE A 173 -2.90 12.38 -23.63
N ILE A 174 -2.38 13.47 -23.08
CA ILE A 174 -2.71 13.96 -21.74
C ILE A 174 -3.29 15.36 -21.91
N TYR A 175 -4.46 15.57 -21.33
CA TYR A 175 -5.12 16.87 -21.18
C TYR A 175 -4.84 17.39 -19.76
N TYR A 176 -4.64 18.69 -19.64
CA TYR A 176 -4.44 19.35 -18.35
C TYR A 176 -5.08 20.74 -18.41
N ASP A 177 -5.68 21.15 -17.30
CA ASP A 177 -6.11 22.51 -17.05
C ASP A 177 -5.00 23.28 -16.29
N GLU A 178 -4.96 24.62 -16.43
CA GLU A 178 -3.99 25.52 -15.76
C GLU A 178 -4.19 25.65 -14.24
#